data_AF-A0A3E0VIX6-F1
#
_entry.id   AF-A0A3E0VIX6-F1
#
_cell.length_a   1.000
_cell.length_b   1.000
_cell.length_c   1.000
_cell.angle_alpha   90.00
_cell.angle_beta   90.00
_cell.angle_gamma   90.00
#
_symmetry.space_group_name_H-M   'P 1'
#
loop_
_entity.id
_entity.type
_entity.pdbx_description
1 polymer ?
#
loop_
_entity_poly.entity_id
_entity_poly.type
_entity_poly.pdbx_seq_one_letter_code
_entity_poly.pdbx_strand_id
1 'polypeptide(L)'
;MDLAYSGYYTQFWTAWVESIEVLGVEAPGEWRGLAELGRTAHWFWAFEEFAVMVERPVLLRVDSRGLIVEKGRPTIAYGDGWSL
;
A
#
# COMPACT_ATOMS: atom_id res chain seq x y z
N MET A 1 2.51 8.53 -20.76
CA MET A 1 2.88 7.37 -19.94
C MET A 1 1.57 6.81 -19.41
N ASP A 2 1.17 5.64 -19.90
CA ASP A 2 -0.15 5.05 -19.64
C ASP A 2 -0.14 4.43 -18.23
N LEU A 3 -0.85 5.05 -17.27
CA LEU A 3 -0.78 4.76 -15.84
C LEU A 3 -1.61 3.53 -15.40
N ALA A 4 -2.16 2.79 -16.35
CA ALA A 4 -3.13 1.71 -16.13
C ALA A 4 -2.58 0.46 -15.40
N TYR A 5 -1.31 0.44 -15.00
CA TYR A 5 -0.66 -0.73 -14.37
C TYR A 5 0.12 -0.40 -13.08
N SER A 6 -0.40 0.52 -12.25
CA SER A 6 0.34 1.05 -11.09
C SER A 6 0.00 0.43 -9.72
N GLY A 7 -1.11 -0.30 -9.56
CA GLY A 7 -1.65 -0.61 -8.22
C GLY A 7 -0.77 -1.48 -7.29
N TYR A 8 -0.13 -2.54 -7.80
CA TYR A 8 0.64 -3.48 -6.96
C TYR A 8 2.10 -3.09 -6.78
N TYR A 9 2.76 -2.63 -7.86
CA TYR A 9 4.20 -2.37 -7.83
C TYR A 9 4.59 -1.02 -7.23
N THR A 10 3.69 -0.02 -7.23
CA THR A 10 4.01 1.31 -6.69
C THR A 10 4.17 1.34 -5.17
N GLN A 11 3.54 0.42 -4.42
CA GLN A 11 3.67 0.37 -2.95
C GLN A 11 5.08 0.01 -2.48
N PHE A 12 5.86 -0.72 -3.28
CA PHE A 12 7.28 -0.95 -2.95
C PHE A 12 8.12 0.32 -3.16
N TRP A 13 7.70 1.20 -4.07
CA TRP A 13 8.37 2.47 -4.33
C TRP A 13 8.04 3.55 -3.30
N THR A 14 6.92 3.45 -2.58
CA THR A 14 6.57 4.46 -1.56
C THR A 14 7.52 4.44 -0.35
N ALA A 15 7.93 3.25 0.10
CA ALA A 15 8.95 3.14 1.15
C ALA A 15 10.32 3.68 0.72
N TRP A 16 10.61 3.64 -0.59
CA TRP A 16 11.83 4.22 -1.15
C TRP A 16 11.82 5.75 -1.07
N VAL A 17 10.67 6.40 -1.32
CA VAL A 17 10.50 7.85 -1.17
C VAL A 17 10.87 8.32 0.22
N GLU A 18 10.36 7.65 1.25
CA GLU A 18 10.72 7.98 2.64
C GLU A 18 12.22 7.80 2.90
N SER A 19 12.78 6.71 2.38
CA SER A 19 14.19 6.37 2.59
C SER A 19 15.11 7.43 1.99
N ILE A 20 14.80 7.96 0.80
CA ILE A 20 15.63 9.00 0.17
C ILE A 20 15.50 10.35 0.87
N GLU A 21 14.31 10.70 1.39
CA GLU A 21 14.12 11.93 2.15
C GLU A 21 14.87 11.89 3.49
N VAL A 22 14.91 10.74 4.17
CA VAL A 22 15.77 10.52 5.36
C VAL A 22 17.26 10.73 5.04
N LEU A 23 17.69 10.42 3.82
CA LEU A 23 19.06 10.64 3.36
C LEU A 23 19.32 12.08 2.88
N GLY A 24 18.34 12.98 3.01
CA GLY A 24 18.46 14.39 2.62
C GLY A 24 18.30 14.64 1.11
N VAL A 25 17.76 13.67 0.37
CA VAL A 25 17.45 13.82 -1.05
C VAL A 25 15.98 14.18 -1.20
N GLU A 26 15.70 15.26 -1.92
CA GLU A 26 14.32 15.68 -2.15
C GLU A 26 13.62 14.76 -3.15
N ALA A 27 12.49 14.15 -2.74
CA ALA A 27 11.65 13.38 -3.63
C ALA A 27 10.78 14.29 -4.52
N PRO A 28 10.47 13.89 -5.77
CA PRO A 28 9.48 14.57 -6.59
C PRO A 28 8.11 14.68 -5.88
N GLY A 29 7.42 15.80 -6.05
CA GLY A 29 6.16 16.09 -5.32
C GLY A 29 5.07 15.05 -5.55
N GLU A 30 4.95 14.55 -6.78
CA GLU A 30 4.04 13.46 -7.16
C GLU A 30 4.31 12.15 -6.39
N TRP A 31 5.56 11.92 -5.98
CA TRP A 31 5.96 10.69 -5.26
C TRP A 31 5.69 10.81 -3.76
N ARG A 32 5.70 12.02 -3.20
CA ARG A 32 5.25 12.28 -1.83
C ARG A 32 3.78 11.91 -1.65
N GLY A 33 2.92 12.28 -2.61
CA GLY A 33 1.50 11.90 -2.59
C GLY A 33 1.30 10.37 -2.60
N LEU A 34 2.10 9.66 -3.41
CA LEU A 34 2.11 8.19 -3.39
C LEU A 34 2.61 7.63 -2.05
N ALA A 35 3.63 8.24 -1.44
CA ALA A 35 4.14 7.84 -0.13
C ALA A 35 3.06 7.94 0.96
N GLU A 36 2.34 9.06 1.01
CA GLU A 36 1.19 9.23 1.92
C GLU A 36 0.08 8.20 1.67
N LEU A 37 -0.20 7.90 0.41
CA LEU A 37 -1.19 6.87 0.05
C LEU A 37 -0.80 5.50 0.59
N GLY A 38 0.47 5.11 0.50
CA GLY A 38 0.97 3.83 1.04
C GLY A 38 0.87 3.70 2.57
N ARG A 39 0.83 4.82 3.30
CA ARG A 39 0.63 4.81 4.77
C ARG A 39 -0.83 4.60 5.17
N THR A 40 -1.76 5.04 4.31
CA THR A 40 -3.19 5.10 4.63
C THR A 40 -3.99 3.97 4.00
N ALA A 41 -3.58 3.50 2.82
CA ALA A 41 -4.26 2.46 2.07
C ALA A 41 -3.36 1.22 1.90
N HIS A 42 -3.98 0.04 1.96
CA HIS A 42 -3.29 -1.20 1.62
C HIS A 42 -3.31 -1.52 0.15
N TRP A 43 -4.42 -1.20 -0.53
CA TRP A 43 -4.59 -1.38 -1.96
C TRP A 43 -5.28 -0.16 -2.52
N PHE A 44 -4.86 0.26 -3.71
CA PHE A 44 -5.58 1.27 -4.45
C PHE A 44 -5.53 0.97 -5.96
N TRP A 45 -6.57 1.41 -6.65
CA TRP A 45 -6.65 1.42 -8.10
C TRP A 45 -7.09 2.81 -8.52
N ALA A 46 -6.18 3.54 -9.16
CA ALA A 46 -6.46 4.86 -9.70
C ALA A 46 -7.06 4.73 -11.12
N PHE A 47 -8.14 5.46 -11.35
CA PHE A 47 -8.76 5.70 -12.65
C PHE A 47 -8.62 7.20 -12.99
N GLU A 48 -9.07 7.59 -14.18
CA GLU A 48 -8.94 8.98 -14.64
C GLU A 48 -9.61 10.00 -13.70
N GLU A 49 -10.78 9.66 -13.13
CA GLU A 49 -11.58 10.59 -12.32
C GLU A 49 -11.81 10.14 -10.88
N PHE A 50 -11.43 8.91 -10.51
CA PHE A 50 -11.65 8.38 -9.17
C PHE A 50 -10.60 7.33 -8.80
N ALA A 51 -10.52 7.01 -7.52
CA ALA A 51 -9.72 5.89 -7.04
C ALA A 51 -10.57 4.98 -6.17
N VAL A 52 -10.38 3.67 -6.31
CA VAL A 52 -10.86 2.69 -5.34
C VAL A 52 -9.72 2.47 -4.36
N MET A 53 -9.98 2.66 -3.07
CA MET A 53 -9.00 2.51 -2.00
C MET A 53 -9.51 1.50 -0.97
N VAL A 54 -8.58 0.74 -0.42
CA VAL A 54 -8.81 -0.17 0.70
C VAL A 54 -8.00 0.36 1.87
N GLU A 55 -8.64 0.49 3.04
CA GLU A 55 -7.96 0.89 4.27
C GLU A 55 -6.72 0.02 4.54
N ARG A 56 -5.78 0.53 5.33
CA ARG A 56 -4.65 -0.27 5.76
C ARG A 56 -5.10 -1.31 6.80
N PRO A 57 -4.81 -2.62 6.61
CA PRO A 57 -5.13 -3.61 7.63
C PRO A 57 -4.27 -3.37 8.86
N VAL A 58 -4.88 -3.55 10.02
CA VAL A 58 -4.20 -3.52 11.32
C VAL A 58 -3.48 -4.85 11.60
N LEU A 59 -3.81 -5.89 10.85
CA LEU A 59 -3.19 -7.21 10.90
C LEU A 59 -3.10 -7.80 9.51
N LEU A 60 -1.90 -8.25 9.12
CA LEU A 60 -1.67 -9.01 7.90
C LEU A 60 -0.69 -10.15 8.21
N ARG A 61 -1.15 -11.39 8.03
CA ARG A 61 -0.37 -12.61 8.27
C ARG A 61 -0.12 -13.33 6.96
N VAL A 62 1.13 -13.28 6.53
CA VAL A 62 1.57 -13.91 5.28
C VAL A 62 2.77 -14.82 5.53
N ASP A 63 2.94 -15.84 4.70
CA ASP A 63 4.16 -16.64 4.68
C ASP A 63 5.34 -15.86 4.09
N SER A 64 6.51 -16.49 4.06
CA SER A 64 7.73 -15.91 3.46
C SER A 64 7.61 -15.53 1.98
N ARG A 65 6.56 -15.97 1.28
CA ARG A 65 6.27 -15.64 -0.12
C ARG A 65 5.18 -14.56 -0.25
N GLY A 66 4.66 -14.05 0.86
CA GLY A 66 3.56 -13.09 0.87
C GLY A 66 2.18 -13.73 0.70
N LEU A 67 2.05 -15.06 0.78
CA LEU A 67 0.76 -15.73 0.65
C LEU A 67 0.04 -15.83 2.00
N ILE A 68 -1.28 -15.80 1.98
CA ILE A 68 -2.11 -15.96 3.18
C ILE A 68 -1.97 -17.39 3.72
N VAL A 69 -1.47 -17.55 4.94
CA VAL A 69 -1.22 -18.87 5.56
C VAL A 69 -1.55 -18.85 7.05
N GLU A 70 -2.83 -18.86 7.42
CA GLU A 70 -3.23 -19.34 8.76
C GLU A 70 -4.64 -19.96 8.72
N LYS A 71 -4.77 -21.22 9.12
CA LYS A 71 -6.08 -21.89 9.25
C LYS A 71 -6.62 -21.67 10.65
N GLY A 72 -7.83 -21.11 10.75
CA GLY A 72 -8.56 -20.98 12.02
C GLY A 72 -8.31 -19.68 12.80
N ARG A 73 -7.61 -18.71 12.22
CA ARG A 73 -7.49 -17.33 12.72
C ARG A 73 -7.58 -16.35 11.56
N PRO A 74 -8.02 -15.10 11.80
CA PRO A 74 -7.97 -14.09 10.77
C PRO A 74 -6.53 -13.84 10.32
N THR A 75 -6.37 -13.84 9.02
CA THR A 75 -5.14 -13.57 8.30
C THR A 75 -5.03 -12.12 7.87
N ILE A 76 -6.17 -11.45 7.73
CA ILE A 76 -6.27 -10.01 7.55
C ILE A 76 -7.33 -9.44 8.49
N ALA A 77 -7.06 -8.28 9.09
CA ALA A 77 -8.05 -7.54 9.88
C ALA A 77 -7.91 -6.02 9.67
N TYR A 78 -9.04 -5.31 9.72
CA TYR A 78 -9.13 -3.85 9.54
C TYR A 78 -9.60 -3.15 10.81
N GLY A 79 -9.44 -1.83 10.84
CA GLY A 79 -9.74 -1.00 12.01
C GLY A 79 -11.23 -0.95 12.36
N ASP A 80 -12.11 -1.25 11.41
CA ASP A 80 -13.56 -1.32 11.56
C ASP A 80 -14.06 -2.65 12.17
N GLY A 81 -13.15 -3.61 12.38
CA GLY A 81 -13.47 -4.94 12.92
C GLY A 81 -13.76 -6.00 11.85
N TRP A 82 -13.73 -5.68 10.56
CA TRP A 82 -13.79 -6.68 9.50
C TRP A 82 -12.52 -7.52 9.48
N SER A 83 -12.64 -8.84 9.25
CA SER A 83 -11.49 -9.75 9.18
C SER A 83 -11.76 -11.00 8.34
N LEU A 84 -10.70 -11.57 7.74
CA LEU A 84 -10.73 -12.78 6.90
C LEU A 84 -9.59 -13.74 7.24
#